data_AF-A0A519LQ73-F1
#
_entry.id   AF-A0A519LQ73-F1
#
_cell.length_a   1.000
_cell.length_b   1.000
_cell.length_c   1.000
_cell.angle_alpha   90.00
_cell.angle_beta   90.00
_cell.angle_gamma   90.00
#
_symmetry.space_group_name_H-M   'P 1'
#
loop_
_entity.id
_entity.type
_entity.pdbx_description
1 polymer ?
#
loop_
_entity_poly.entity_id
_entity_poly.type
_entity_poly.pdbx_seq_one_letter_code
_entity_poly.pdbx_strand_id
1 'polypeptide(L)'
;EARAGNNGLNLAVLHLANHMMDNEDMYGFLSYGDKDTFRFAWLALGTPYYMIEYPAGTCGYISHLDNSFNGMTMVQHDTNNEIIFLHRNLLKWDITRNDENLWQKIKSKKPSQNSIHIVVHYKKEQS
;
A
#
# COMPACT_ATOMS: atom_id res chain seq x y z
N GLU A 1 -18.67 -13.93 20.03
CA GLU A 1 -19.15 -14.63 18.83
C GLU A 1 -18.44 -14.05 17.62
N ALA A 2 -17.71 -14.87 16.85
CA ALA A 2 -17.12 -14.43 15.60
C ALA A 2 -18.25 -14.30 14.58
N ARG A 3 -18.69 -13.08 14.28
CA ARG A 3 -19.66 -12.84 13.20
C ARG A 3 -18.97 -13.25 11.90
N ALA A 4 -19.50 -14.27 11.21
CA ALA A 4 -19.07 -14.57 9.86
C ALA A 4 -19.39 -13.35 8.99
N GLY A 5 -18.37 -12.57 8.64
CA GLY A 5 -18.54 -11.43 7.74
C GLY A 5 -19.20 -11.90 6.45
N ASN A 6 -20.24 -11.19 6.02
CA ASN A 6 -21.00 -11.46 4.80
C ASN A 6 -21.55 -12.90 4.68
N ASN A 7 -22.09 -13.48 5.75
CA ASN A 7 -22.70 -14.82 5.74
C ASN A 7 -21.77 -15.94 5.22
N GLY A 8 -20.46 -15.82 5.46
CA GLY A 8 -19.45 -16.80 5.02
C GLY A 8 -18.85 -16.52 3.63
N LEU A 9 -19.34 -15.51 2.91
CA LEU A 9 -18.79 -15.12 1.61
C LEU A 9 -17.34 -14.65 1.71
N ASN A 10 -16.92 -14.08 2.84
CA ASN A 10 -15.51 -13.70 3.03
C ASN A 10 -14.55 -14.90 2.92
N LEU A 11 -14.99 -16.08 3.36
CA LEU A 11 -14.22 -17.31 3.24
C LEU A 11 -14.20 -17.80 1.77
N ALA A 12 -15.34 -17.70 1.09
CA ALA A 12 -15.42 -18.02 -0.34
C ALA A 12 -14.49 -17.13 -1.18
N VAL A 13 -14.42 -15.84 -0.86
CA VAL A 13 -13.48 -14.89 -1.47
C VAL A 13 -12.03 -15.34 -1.28
N LEU A 14 -11.65 -15.71 -0.05
CA LEU A 14 -10.29 -16.16 0.24
C LEU A 14 -9.95 -17.44 -0.54
N HIS A 15 -10.86 -18.41 -0.60
CA HIS A 15 -10.64 -19.64 -1.36
C HIS A 15 -10.50 -19.38 -2.86
N LEU A 16 -11.33 -18.51 -3.43
CA LEU A 16 -11.23 -18.15 -4.84
C LEU A 16 -9.92 -17.41 -5.15
N ALA A 17 -9.51 -16.48 -4.28
CA ALA A 17 -8.23 -15.79 -4.42
C ALA A 17 -7.05 -16.75 -4.37
N ASN A 18 -7.07 -17.71 -3.41
CA ASN A 18 -6.03 -18.74 -3.31
C ASN A 18 -6.00 -19.62 -4.55
N HIS A 19 -7.17 -20.04 -5.04
CA HIS A 19 -7.28 -20.81 -6.28
C HIS A 19 -6.69 -20.05 -7.47
N MET A 20 -6.94 -18.74 -7.59
CA MET A 20 -6.34 -17.92 -8.64
C MET A 20 -4.82 -17.87 -8.54
N MET A 21 -4.28 -17.76 -7.32
CA MET A 21 -2.83 -17.77 -7.07
C MET A 21 -2.18 -19.12 -7.40
N ASP A 22 -2.86 -20.24 -7.11
CA ASP A 22 -2.38 -21.58 -7.41
C ASP A 22 -2.43 -21.93 -8.91
N ASN A 23 -3.20 -21.17 -9.70
CA ASN A 23 -3.41 -21.40 -11.13
C ASN A 23 -2.86 -20.23 -11.97
N GLU A 24 -1.58 -19.92 -11.78
CA GLU A 24 -0.90 -18.80 -12.44
C GLU A 24 -0.96 -18.87 -13.97
N ASP A 25 -0.90 -20.06 -14.57
CA ASP A 25 -1.01 -20.20 -16.04
C ASP A 25 -2.33 -19.65 -16.59
N MET A 26 -3.40 -19.72 -15.80
CA MET A 26 -4.72 -19.22 -16.18
C MET A 26 -4.90 -17.76 -15.76
N TYR A 27 -4.44 -17.35 -14.58
CA TYR A 27 -4.79 -16.06 -13.97
C TYR A 27 -3.64 -15.07 -13.83
N GLY A 28 -2.40 -15.49 -14.10
CA GLY A 28 -1.20 -14.66 -13.94
C GLY A 28 -1.22 -13.40 -14.80
N PHE A 29 -1.94 -13.42 -15.93
CA PHE A 29 -2.12 -12.23 -16.77
C PHE A 29 -3.02 -11.15 -16.12
N LEU A 30 -3.89 -11.53 -15.19
CA LEU A 30 -4.83 -10.60 -14.56
C LEU A 30 -4.18 -9.79 -13.45
N SER A 31 -3.06 -10.26 -12.90
CA SER A 31 -2.66 -9.93 -11.54
C SER A 31 -1.15 -9.70 -11.41
N TYR A 32 -0.76 -8.71 -10.60
CA TYR A 32 0.62 -8.56 -10.13
C TYR A 32 0.88 -9.28 -8.79
N GLY A 33 -0.06 -10.07 -8.28
CA GLY A 33 0.11 -10.93 -7.11
C GLY A 33 -1.15 -11.14 -6.26
N ASP A 34 -0.93 -11.39 -4.97
CA ASP A 34 -1.98 -11.73 -3.98
C ASP A 34 -3.09 -10.67 -3.85
N LYS A 35 -2.75 -9.40 -4.01
CA LYS A 35 -3.68 -8.28 -3.74
C LYS A 35 -4.71 -8.13 -4.85
N ASP A 36 -4.27 -8.33 -6.09
CA ASP A 36 -5.13 -8.22 -7.26
C ASP A 36 -6.06 -9.43 -7.36
N THR A 37 -5.54 -10.65 -7.14
CA THR A 37 -6.39 -11.87 -7.10
C THR A 37 -7.42 -11.80 -5.97
N PHE A 38 -7.04 -11.28 -4.79
CA PHE A 38 -7.99 -11.06 -3.71
C PHE A 38 -9.11 -10.09 -4.12
N ARG A 39 -8.75 -8.96 -4.73
CA ARG A 39 -9.74 -7.98 -5.25
C ARG A 39 -10.65 -8.59 -6.32
N PHE A 40 -10.11 -9.36 -7.27
CA PHE A 40 -10.91 -10.01 -8.29
C PHE A 40 -11.87 -11.04 -7.71
N ALA A 41 -11.48 -11.75 -6.66
CA ALA A 41 -12.37 -12.68 -5.97
C ALA A 41 -13.59 -11.97 -5.35
N TRP A 42 -13.40 -10.79 -4.74
CA TRP A 42 -14.53 -9.96 -4.26
C TRP A 42 -15.47 -9.56 -5.41
N LEU A 43 -14.90 -9.13 -6.54
CA LEU A 43 -15.66 -8.72 -7.73
C LEU A 43 -16.43 -9.90 -8.36
N ALA A 44 -15.76 -11.05 -8.52
CA ALA A 44 -16.33 -12.25 -9.12
C ALA A 44 -17.51 -12.81 -8.30
N LEU A 45 -17.42 -12.73 -6.97
CA LEU A 45 -18.49 -13.20 -6.07
C LEU A 45 -19.54 -12.11 -5.76
N GLY A 46 -19.42 -10.92 -6.36
CA GLY A 46 -20.34 -9.80 -6.12
C GLY A 46 -20.43 -9.41 -4.64
N THR A 47 -19.40 -9.70 -3.85
CA THR A 47 -19.43 -9.47 -2.41
C THR A 47 -19.07 -8.01 -2.13
N PRO A 48 -19.85 -7.25 -1.35
CA PRO A 48 -19.56 -5.85 -1.06
C PRO A 48 -18.21 -5.71 -0.35
N TYR A 49 -17.37 -4.81 -0.86
CA TYR A 49 -16.12 -4.39 -0.23
C TYR A 49 -15.91 -2.90 -0.44
N TYR A 50 -15.05 -2.32 0.40
CA TYR A 50 -14.61 -0.95 0.24
C TYR A 50 -13.18 -0.94 -0.28
N MET A 51 -12.94 -0.24 -1.39
CA MET A 51 -11.60 0.02 -1.92
C MET A 51 -11.17 1.41 -1.49
N ILE A 52 -9.99 1.52 -0.87
CA ILE A 52 -9.38 2.83 -0.62
C ILE A 52 -9.14 3.51 -1.96
N GLU A 53 -9.73 4.69 -2.16
CA GLU A 53 -9.59 5.43 -3.41
C GLU A 53 -8.17 5.97 -3.60
N TYR A 54 -7.48 6.26 -2.50
CA TYR A 54 -6.13 6.80 -2.50
C TYR A 54 -5.08 5.72 -2.76
N PRO A 55 -4.25 5.86 -3.82
CA PRO A 55 -3.16 4.93 -4.05
C PRO A 55 -2.15 4.98 -2.91
N ALA A 56 -1.39 3.90 -2.74
CA ALA A 56 -0.28 3.88 -1.82
C ALA A 56 0.72 4.99 -2.19
N GLY A 57 1.11 5.77 -1.19
CA GLY A 57 2.18 6.76 -1.31
C GLY A 57 3.55 6.14 -0.99
N THR A 58 4.58 6.95 -1.08
CA THR A 58 5.92 6.57 -0.61
C THR A 58 6.55 7.71 0.18
N CYS A 59 7.23 7.39 1.28
CA CYS A 59 8.01 8.35 2.04
C CYS A 59 9.51 8.01 2.03
N GLY A 60 10.31 9.06 2.14
CA GLY A 60 11.73 8.99 1.91
C GLY A 60 12.41 10.35 1.99
N TYR A 61 13.55 10.48 1.32
CA TYR A 61 14.38 11.69 1.32
C TYR A 61 14.80 12.07 -0.10
N ILE A 62 15.30 13.31 -0.25
CA ILE A 62 15.91 13.77 -1.49
C ILE A 62 17.42 13.55 -1.36
N SER A 63 18.02 12.81 -2.29
CA SER A 63 19.47 12.59 -2.27
C SER A 63 20.23 13.88 -2.58
N HIS A 64 21.27 14.15 -1.80
CA HIS A 64 22.14 15.31 -2.04
C HIS A 64 23.06 15.14 -3.25
N LEU A 65 23.21 13.92 -3.77
CA LEU A 65 24.13 13.61 -4.87
C LEU A 65 23.52 14.00 -6.23
N ASP A 66 22.22 13.75 -6.39
CA ASP A 66 21.51 13.83 -7.68
C ASP A 66 20.15 14.55 -7.59
N ASN A 67 19.78 15.04 -6.40
CA ASN A 67 18.49 15.68 -6.11
C ASN A 67 17.27 14.82 -6.47
N SER A 68 17.45 13.49 -6.52
CA SER A 68 16.37 12.54 -6.81
C SER A 68 15.63 12.14 -5.53
N PHE A 69 14.35 11.74 -5.68
CA PHE A 69 13.55 11.27 -4.55
C PHE A 69 13.79 9.77 -4.34
N ASN A 70 14.30 9.41 -3.16
CA ASN A 70 14.50 8.03 -2.73
C ASN A 70 13.38 7.59 -1.79
N GLY A 71 12.39 6.87 -2.34
CA GLY A 71 11.28 6.30 -1.58
C GLY A 71 11.66 4.96 -0.94
N MET A 72 11.73 4.91 0.39
CA MET A 72 12.13 3.70 1.12
C MET A 72 10.98 3.00 1.83
N THR A 73 9.90 3.74 2.06
CA THR A 73 8.76 3.31 2.85
C THR A 73 7.49 3.54 2.06
N MET A 74 6.60 2.54 2.03
CA MET A 74 5.24 2.67 1.53
C MET A 74 4.35 3.35 2.57
N VAL A 75 3.48 4.24 2.11
CA VAL A 75 2.49 4.96 2.91
C VAL A 75 1.10 4.49 2.49
N GLN A 76 0.27 4.10 3.45
CA GLN A 76 -1.12 3.76 3.22
C GLN A 76 -2.03 4.73 3.98
N HIS A 77 -3.13 5.07 3.33
CA HIS A 77 -4.11 6.02 3.82
C HIS A 77 -5.43 5.32 4.17
N ASP A 78 -6.22 5.94 5.03
CA ASP A 78 -7.61 5.55 5.26
C ASP A 78 -8.55 6.11 4.19
N THR A 79 -9.86 5.98 4.45
CA THR A 79 -10.93 6.49 3.57
C THR A 79 -10.98 8.02 3.51
N ASN A 80 -10.36 8.73 4.45
CA ASN A 80 -10.30 10.19 4.54
C ASN A 80 -8.97 10.77 4.04
N ASN A 81 -8.09 9.94 3.45
CA ASN A 81 -6.74 10.30 3.04
C ASN A 81 -5.77 10.59 4.20
N GLU A 82 -6.09 10.16 5.41
CA GLU A 82 -5.18 10.27 6.56
C GLU A 82 -4.21 9.08 6.57
N ILE A 83 -2.96 9.33 6.93
CA ILE A 83 -1.93 8.29 6.97
C ILE A 83 -2.19 7.37 8.17
N ILE A 84 -2.40 6.09 7.90
CA ILE A 84 -2.65 5.08 8.95
C ILE A 84 -1.56 4.02 9.05
N PHE A 85 -0.75 3.84 8.02
CA PHE A 85 0.28 2.80 8.02
C PHE A 85 1.50 3.16 7.19
N LEU A 86 2.67 2.79 7.70
CA LEU A 86 3.98 3.03 7.10
C LEU A 86 4.75 1.71 7.09
N HIS A 87 5.19 1.28 5.92
CA HIS A 87 5.93 0.02 5.75
C HIS A 87 7.29 0.25 5.11
N ARG A 88 8.39 -0.04 5.82
CA ARG A 88 9.72 -0.06 5.19
C ARG A 88 9.80 -1.20 4.18
N ASN A 89 10.08 -0.87 2.92
CA ASN A 89 10.09 -1.86 1.84
C ASN A 89 11.46 -2.53 1.66
N LEU A 90 12.55 -1.77 1.79
CA LEU A 90 13.91 -2.24 1.48
C LEU A 90 14.74 -2.51 2.75
N LEU A 91 14.97 -1.49 3.58
CA LEU A 91 15.78 -1.58 4.80
C LEU A 91 14.94 -1.97 6.02
N LYS A 92 14.41 -3.19 6.02
CA LYS A 92 13.52 -3.70 7.10
C LYS A 92 14.22 -3.98 8.42
N TRP A 93 15.48 -4.42 8.37
CA TRP A 93 16.19 -4.98 9.53
C TRP A 93 17.46 -4.22 9.89
N ASP A 94 17.75 -3.12 9.21
CA ASP A 94 18.93 -2.34 9.52
C ASP A 94 18.68 -1.37 10.67
N ILE A 95 19.70 -1.20 11.52
CA ILE A 95 19.66 -0.23 12.61
C ILE A 95 19.72 1.14 11.97
N THR A 96 18.66 1.94 12.14
CA THR A 96 18.69 3.31 11.66
C THR A 96 19.69 4.10 12.47
N ARG A 97 20.80 4.49 11.85
CA ARG A 97 21.85 5.26 12.51
C ARG A 97 21.41 6.70 12.68
N ASN A 98 21.99 7.40 13.65
CA ASN A 98 21.62 8.80 13.95
C ASN A 98 21.93 9.77 12.79
N ASP A 99 22.81 9.38 11.87
CA ASP A 99 23.23 10.14 10.69
C ASP A 99 22.46 9.74 9.41
N GLU A 100 21.58 8.74 9.47
CA GLU A 100 20.78 8.35 8.31
C GLU A 100 19.61 9.31 8.06
N ASN A 101 19.40 9.64 6.78
CA ASN A 101 18.27 10.46 6.36
C ASN A 101 16.94 9.72 6.63
N LEU A 102 16.20 10.20 7.64
CA LEU A 102 14.84 9.77 7.94
C LEU A 102 13.83 10.27 6.88
N TRP A 103 12.55 9.93 7.06
CA TRP A 103 11.46 10.43 6.23
C TRP A 103 11.40 11.96 6.28
N GLN A 104 11.67 12.59 5.13
CA GLN A 104 11.60 14.05 4.94
C GLN A 104 10.44 14.46 4.03
N LYS A 105 10.10 13.59 3.08
CA LYS A 105 9.14 13.85 2.00
C LYS A 105 8.21 12.66 1.85
N ILE A 106 6.93 12.92 1.63
CA ILE A 106 5.92 11.95 1.20
C ILE A 106 5.50 12.31 -0.22
N LYS A 107 5.53 11.34 -1.12
CA LYS A 107 5.08 11.46 -2.50
C LYS A 107 3.84 10.60 -2.67
N SER A 108 2.70 11.21 -2.99
CA SER A 108 1.44 10.52 -3.25
C SER A 108 0.70 11.13 -4.45
N LYS A 109 -0.16 10.34 -5.09
CA LYS A 109 -0.99 10.81 -6.20
C LYS A 109 -2.43 10.92 -5.70
N LYS A 110 -3.09 12.06 -5.93
CA LYS A 110 -4.53 12.19 -5.65
C LYS A 110 -5.34 11.57 -6.80
N PRO A 111 -6.39 10.76 -6.53
CA PRO A 111 -7.16 10.08 -7.57
C PRO A 111 -7.79 11.02 -8.61
N SER A 112 -8.19 12.22 -8.19
CA SER A 112 -8.86 13.23 -9.02
C SER A 112 -7.92 14.20 -9.75
N GLN A 113 -6.60 14.06 -9.59
CA GLN A 113 -5.63 14.98 -10.19
C GLN A 113 -4.53 14.22 -10.93
N ASN A 114 -4.24 14.64 -12.16
CA ASN A 114 -3.11 14.13 -12.94
C ASN A 114 -1.74 14.54 -12.37
N SER A 115 -1.70 15.38 -11.33
CA SER A 115 -0.50 15.85 -10.66
C SER A 115 -0.18 14.99 -9.43
N ILE A 116 1.10 14.62 -9.30
CA ILE A 116 1.66 13.99 -8.10
C ILE A 116 1.87 15.10 -7.06
N HIS A 117 1.30 14.94 -5.87
CA HIS A 117 1.51 15.85 -4.76
C HIS A 117 2.67 15.34 -3.89
N ILE A 118 3.65 16.19 -3.67
CA ILE A 118 4.71 15.93 -2.70
C ILE A 118 4.30 16.63 -1.41
N VAL A 119 3.76 15.87 -0.47
CA VAL A 119 3.41 16.38 0.87
C VAL A 119 4.64 16.24 1.76
N VAL A 120 5.08 17.34 2.34
CA VAL A 120 6.28 17.40 3.19
C VAL A 120 5.82 17.39 4.64
N HIS A 121 5.98 16.27 5.33
CA HIS A 121 5.88 16.24 6.79
C HIS A 121 7.30 16.15 7.34
N TYR A 122 7.80 17.26 7.90
CA TYR A 122 9.06 17.29 8.63
C TYR A 122 8.74 17.47 10.12
N LYS A 123 9.15 16.51 10.95
CA LYS A 123 9.22 16.72 12.39
C LYS A 123 10.62 16.35 12.85
N LYS A 124 11.46 17.37 13.04
CA LYS A 124 12.71 17.25 13.80
C LYS A 124 12.31 17.27 15.27
N GLU A 125 12.29 16.13 15.92
CA GLU A 125 12.37 16.12 17.39
C GLU A 125 13.80 16.50 17.75
N GLN A 126 13.96 17.70 18.29
CA GLN A 126 15.19 18.11 18.95
C GLN A 126 15.31 17.34 20.27
N SER A 127 16.35 16.52 20.41
CA SER A 127 16.91 16.13 21.70
C SER A 127 18.04 17.08 22.06
#